data_AF-T0CWS4-F1
#
_entry.id   AF-T0CWS4-F1
#
_cell.length_a   1.000
_cell.length_b   1.000
_cell.length_c   1.000
_cell.angle_alpha   90.00
_cell.angle_beta   90.00
_cell.angle_gamma   90.00
#
_symmetry.space_group_name_H-M   'P 1'
#
loop_
_entity.id
_entity.type
_entity.pdbx_description
1 polymer ?
#
loop_
_entity_poly.entity_id
_entity_poly.type
_entity_poly.pdbx_seq_one_letter_code
_entity_poly.pdbx_strand_id
1 'polypeptide(L)'
;MEFRSNDRTAIFGGTGQGKSEIAKWIFQSMRNRKKIILNSKPDKGLLREYPNWQRKIDGELRDGVTHIARFYKRPTGFDKWDDILELWTQGNILFYFDELPNHADENRWSGHLEQIYQTGRTFGVGSITCAQRPVMVPNFTISEAQHIFIAYTQLESDRKKLEGATGVKWDILRHLPPYHFGYYSQRLGMTEPVILPPIPLS
;
A
#
# COMPACT_ATOMS: atom_id res chain seq x y z
N MET A 1 13.05 -8.96 -8.47
CA MET A 1 11.60 -8.86 -8.21
C MET A 1 11.00 -7.97 -9.28
N GLU A 2 9.91 -8.40 -9.92
CA GLU A 2 9.25 -7.62 -10.99
C GLU A 2 7.86 -7.20 -10.49
N PHE A 3 7.61 -5.90 -10.43
CA PHE A 3 6.29 -5.36 -10.10
C PHE A 3 5.54 -4.95 -11.36
N ARG A 4 4.27 -5.35 -11.48
CA ARG A 4 3.37 -4.79 -12.48
C ARG A 4 2.64 -3.61 -11.89
N SER A 5 2.36 -2.65 -12.74
CA SER A 5 1.75 -1.38 -12.38
C SER A 5 0.29 -1.46 -11.91
N ASN A 6 -0.36 -2.61 -12.07
CA ASN A 6 -1.68 -2.91 -11.53
C ASN A 6 -1.62 -3.99 -10.42
N ASP A 7 -0.43 -4.29 -9.90
CA ASP A 7 -0.28 -5.13 -8.71
C ASP A 7 -0.71 -4.35 -7.46
N ARG A 8 -1.19 -5.11 -6.48
CA ARG A 8 -1.56 -4.65 -5.14
C ARG A 8 -0.45 -5.10 -4.22
N THR A 9 0.19 -4.14 -3.56
CA THR A 9 1.29 -4.39 -2.64
C THR A 9 0.89 -3.95 -1.24
N ALA A 10 1.02 -4.86 -0.27
CA ALA A 10 0.81 -4.56 1.14
C ALA A 10 2.16 -4.53 1.87
N ILE A 11 2.39 -3.49 2.67
CA ILE A 11 3.64 -3.23 3.40
C ILE A 11 3.30 -3.00 4.87
N PHE A 12 3.77 -3.89 5.74
CA PHE A 12 3.49 -3.86 7.16
C PHE A 12 4.76 -3.64 8.00
N GLY A 13 4.62 -3.02 9.17
CA GLY A 13 5.72 -2.78 10.09
C GLY A 13 5.55 -1.51 10.91
N GLY A 14 6.26 -1.40 12.03
CA GLY A 14 6.24 -0.24 12.92
C GLY A 14 6.76 1.06 12.27
N THR A 15 6.60 2.17 12.97
CA THR A 15 7.26 3.44 12.61
C THR A 15 8.78 3.26 12.59
N GLY A 16 9.46 3.82 11.59
CA GLY A 16 10.92 3.74 11.48
C GLY A 16 11.47 2.40 10.96
N GLN A 17 10.62 1.45 10.56
CA GLN A 17 11.08 0.14 10.06
C GLN A 17 11.27 0.08 8.54
N GLY A 18 11.26 1.22 7.82
CA GLY A 18 11.60 1.27 6.39
C GLY A 18 10.43 1.04 5.41
N LYS A 19 9.17 1.03 5.85
CA LYS A 19 8.00 0.88 4.96
C LYS A 19 7.98 1.90 3.81
N SER A 20 8.21 3.17 4.12
CA SER A 20 8.23 4.26 3.15
C SER A 20 9.35 4.07 2.12
N GLU A 21 10.47 3.46 2.50
CA GLU A 21 11.57 3.15 1.59
C GLU A 21 11.20 2.04 0.60
N ILE A 22 10.47 1.00 1.05
CA ILE A 22 9.88 0.01 0.13
C ILE A 22 8.89 0.67 -0.82
N ALA A 23 7.99 1.49 -0.30
CA ALA A 23 7.00 2.17 -1.14
C ALA A 23 7.69 3.03 -2.21
N LYS A 24 8.72 3.80 -1.84
CA LYS A 24 9.54 4.60 -2.77
C LYS A 24 10.22 3.75 -3.84
N TRP A 25 10.86 2.65 -3.45
CA TRP A 25 11.52 1.74 -4.38
C TRP A 25 10.54 1.18 -5.42
N ILE A 26 9.35 0.76 -4.97
CA ILE A 26 8.28 0.31 -5.89
C ILE A 26 7.82 1.47 -6.77
N PHE A 27 7.59 2.66 -6.20
CA PHE A 27 7.18 3.84 -6.95
C PHE A 27 8.13 4.23 -8.08
N GLN A 28 9.44 4.11 -7.85
CA GLN A 28 10.48 4.41 -8.83
C GLN A 28 10.51 3.36 -9.97
N SER A 29 10.14 2.12 -9.67
CA SER A 29 9.99 1.07 -10.70
C SER A 29 8.77 1.29 -11.61
N MET A 30 7.76 2.04 -11.15
CA MET A 30 6.52 2.31 -11.89
C MET A 30 6.60 3.64 -12.66
N ARG A 31 7.00 3.57 -13.94
CA ARG A 31 7.04 4.71 -14.86
C ARG A 31 5.68 4.97 -15.54
N ASN A 32 5.43 6.23 -15.92
CA ASN A 32 4.33 6.66 -16.80
C ASN A 32 2.91 6.34 -16.33
N ARG A 33 2.59 6.57 -15.05
CA ARG A 33 1.22 6.42 -14.52
C ARG A 33 0.77 7.61 -13.71
N LYS A 34 -0.55 7.78 -13.65
CA LYS A 34 -1.22 8.66 -12.71
C LYS A 34 -0.99 8.09 -11.30
N LYS A 35 -0.42 8.91 -10.41
CA LYS A 35 -0.11 8.52 -9.04
C LYS A 35 -0.99 9.32 -8.09
N ILE A 36 -1.74 8.65 -7.24
CA ILE A 36 -2.52 9.29 -6.17
C ILE A 36 -1.94 8.84 -4.84
N ILE A 37 -1.34 9.79 -4.13
CA ILE A 37 -0.75 9.60 -2.81
C ILE A 37 -1.74 10.09 -1.77
N LEU A 38 -2.21 9.16 -0.97
CA LEU A 38 -3.15 9.36 0.13
C LEU A 38 -2.34 9.38 1.41
N ASN A 39 -1.89 10.58 1.77
CA ASN A 39 -0.98 10.79 2.89
C ASN A 39 -1.75 11.32 4.10
N SER A 40 -1.64 10.61 5.22
CA SER A 40 -2.25 11.00 6.50
C SER A 40 -1.29 11.73 7.43
N LYS A 41 0.01 11.77 7.10
CA LYS A 41 1.05 12.43 7.89
C LYS A 41 1.58 13.67 7.14
N PRO A 42 1.98 14.74 7.86
CA PRO A 42 2.68 15.87 7.26
C PRO A 42 4.13 15.47 6.91
N ASP A 43 4.32 14.65 5.88
CA ASP A 43 5.66 14.32 5.38
C ASP A 43 6.15 15.41 4.41
N LYS A 44 7.18 16.14 4.81
CA LYS A 44 7.85 17.17 3.98
C LYS A 44 8.79 16.56 2.95
N GLY A 45 9.25 15.32 3.14
CA GLY A 45 10.17 14.61 2.24
C GLY A 45 9.48 14.17 0.95
N LEU A 46 8.31 13.54 1.07
CA LEU A 46 7.47 13.18 -0.09
C LEU A 46 7.17 14.37 -1.01
N LEU A 47 6.96 15.57 -0.44
CA LEU A 47 6.73 16.80 -1.21
C LEU A 47 7.96 17.27 -2.01
N ARG A 48 9.18 16.95 -1.55
CA ARG A 48 10.42 17.28 -2.27
C ARG A 48 10.68 16.31 -3.41
N GLU A 49 10.32 15.04 -3.24
CA GLU A 49 10.57 13.98 -4.21
C GLU A 49 9.61 14.05 -5.42
N TYR A 50 8.42 14.63 -5.26
CA TYR A 50 7.41 14.75 -6.32
C TYR A 50 7.08 16.23 -6.61
N PRO A 51 7.91 16.94 -7.39
CA PRO A 51 7.75 18.39 -7.62
C PRO A 51 6.50 18.75 -8.43
N ASN A 52 6.03 17.84 -9.30
CA ASN A 52 4.84 18.03 -10.13
C ASN A 52 3.54 17.67 -9.38
N TRP A 53 3.48 17.87 -8.07
CA TRP A 53 2.33 17.45 -7.30
C TRP A 53 1.19 18.49 -7.29
N GLN A 54 -0.05 18.01 -7.21
CA GLN A 54 -1.23 18.85 -6.96
C GLN A 54 -1.89 18.51 -5.62
N ARG A 55 -2.23 19.54 -4.83
CA ARG A 55 -2.84 19.43 -3.49
C ARG A 55 -4.34 19.16 -3.53
N LYS A 56 -5.01 19.56 -4.61
CA LYS A 56 -6.43 19.40 -4.83
C LYS A 56 -6.61 18.64 -6.13
N ILE A 57 -7.48 17.63 -6.12
CA ILE A 57 -7.86 16.91 -7.32
C ILE A 57 -9.14 17.57 -7.82
N ASP A 58 -9.00 18.48 -8.78
CA ASP A 58 -10.12 19.10 -9.49
C ASP A 58 -10.02 18.67 -10.96
N GLY A 59 -11.01 17.94 -11.47
CA GLY A 59 -11.08 17.55 -12.90
C GLY A 59 -10.31 16.27 -13.25
N GLU A 60 -9.73 16.24 -14.46
CA GLU A 60 -9.08 15.05 -15.03
C GLU A 60 -7.66 14.82 -14.50
N LEU A 61 -7.34 13.56 -14.17
CA LEU A 61 -5.99 13.16 -13.81
C LEU A 61 -5.08 13.19 -15.04
N ARG A 62 -4.02 14.00 -14.99
CA ARG A 62 -3.01 14.10 -16.06
C ARG A 62 -1.89 13.08 -15.86
N ASP A 63 -1.43 12.46 -16.95
CA ASP A 63 -0.32 11.52 -16.92
C ASP A 63 0.98 12.20 -16.46
N GLY A 64 1.78 11.46 -15.68
CA GLY A 64 3.04 11.98 -15.11
C GLY A 64 2.86 12.96 -13.94
N VAL A 65 1.63 13.39 -13.64
CA VAL A 65 1.31 14.24 -12.48
C VAL A 65 0.99 13.36 -11.28
N THR A 66 1.61 13.67 -10.14
CA THR A 66 1.33 13.02 -8.86
C THR A 66 0.31 13.86 -8.09
N HIS A 67 -0.73 13.26 -7.55
CA HIS A 67 -1.71 13.98 -6.75
C HIS A 67 -1.52 13.58 -5.30
N ILE A 68 -1.42 14.55 -4.38
CA ILE A 68 -1.30 14.26 -2.95
C ILE A 68 -2.56 14.77 -2.27
N ALA A 69 -3.40 13.83 -1.87
CA ALA A 69 -4.56 14.11 -1.05
C ALA A 69 -4.18 13.87 0.42
N ARG A 70 -4.35 14.92 1.23
CA ARG A 70 -4.02 14.90 2.66
C ARG A 70 -5.29 14.89 3.49
N PHE A 71 -5.39 13.92 4.38
CA PHE A 71 -6.52 13.75 5.30
C PHE A 71 -5.99 13.76 6.74
N TYR A 72 -6.31 14.80 7.51
CA TYR A 72 -5.69 15.06 8.82
C TYR A 72 -6.24 14.24 10.00
N LYS A 73 -7.27 13.43 9.75
CA LYS A 73 -7.92 12.39 10.58
C LYS A 73 -9.12 11.93 9.77
N ARG A 74 -9.76 10.80 10.11
CA ARG A 74 -11.03 10.37 9.48
C ARG A 74 -11.89 11.61 9.25
N PRO A 75 -12.09 12.08 8.02
CA PRO A 75 -13.03 13.16 7.80
C PRO A 75 -14.37 12.68 8.37
N THR A 76 -15.02 13.53 9.16
CA THR A 76 -16.41 13.30 9.55
C THR A 76 -17.23 13.37 8.27
N GLY A 77 -17.47 12.21 7.65
CA GLY A 77 -18.01 12.09 6.29
C GLY A 77 -17.02 11.38 5.38
N PHE A 78 -17.45 10.27 4.78
CA PHE A 78 -16.65 9.52 3.80
C PHE A 78 -16.43 10.31 2.50
N ASP A 79 -17.20 11.38 2.29
CA ASP A 79 -17.41 12.03 1.01
C ASP A 79 -16.10 12.35 0.29
N LYS A 80 -15.20 13.13 0.90
CA LYS A 80 -13.94 13.51 0.24
C LYS A 80 -12.95 12.36 0.03
N TRP A 81 -13.05 11.29 0.82
CA TRP A 81 -12.21 10.11 0.65
C TRP A 81 -12.74 9.25 -0.50
N ASP A 82 -14.04 9.02 -0.49
CA ASP A 82 -14.72 8.18 -1.46
C ASP A 82 -14.68 8.81 -2.86
N ASP A 83 -14.87 10.13 -2.97
CA ASP A 83 -14.73 10.91 -4.21
C ASP A 83 -13.35 10.69 -4.86
N ILE A 84 -12.28 10.62 -4.05
CA ILE A 84 -10.93 10.40 -4.56
C ILE A 84 -10.72 8.95 -4.96
N LEU A 85 -11.32 8.01 -4.22
CA LEU A 85 -11.24 6.61 -4.59
C LEU A 85 -11.99 6.34 -5.89
N GLU A 86 -13.16 6.93 -6.12
CA GLU A 86 -13.98 6.79 -7.35
C GLU A 86 -13.18 7.03 -8.64
N LEU A 87 -12.12 7.85 -8.58
CA LEU A 87 -11.20 8.08 -9.68
C LEU A 87 -10.56 6.79 -10.24
N TRP A 88 -10.60 5.68 -9.50
CA TRP A 88 -10.17 4.36 -9.98
C TRP A 88 -10.83 3.98 -11.31
N THR A 89 -12.06 4.43 -11.55
CA THR A 89 -12.82 4.20 -12.79
C THR A 89 -12.15 4.80 -14.04
N GLN A 90 -11.29 5.82 -13.87
CA GLN A 90 -10.52 6.41 -14.97
C GLN A 90 -9.37 5.50 -15.45
N GLY A 91 -9.02 4.47 -14.68
CA GLY A 91 -7.99 3.48 -15.01
C GLY A 91 -6.57 4.05 -15.07
N ASN A 92 -5.59 3.14 -15.25
CA ASN A 92 -4.16 3.46 -15.32
C ASN A 92 -3.62 4.28 -14.12
N ILE A 93 -4.13 4.00 -12.92
CA ILE A 93 -3.79 4.73 -11.69
C ILE A 93 -3.07 3.81 -10.70
N LEU A 94 -2.10 4.37 -10.00
CA LEU A 94 -1.49 3.77 -8.81
C LEU A 94 -1.93 4.56 -7.58
N PHE A 95 -2.68 3.92 -6.69
CA PHE A 95 -3.00 4.47 -5.37
C PHE A 95 -1.92 4.11 -4.35
N TYR A 96 -1.47 5.08 -3.57
CA TYR A 96 -0.59 4.85 -2.43
C TYR A 96 -1.25 5.31 -1.14
N PHE A 97 -1.39 4.38 -0.20
CA PHE A 97 -1.98 4.59 1.11
C PHE A 97 -0.86 4.57 2.15
N ASP A 98 -0.39 5.74 2.62
CA ASP A 98 0.75 5.80 3.56
C ASP A 98 0.44 5.18 4.94
N GLU A 99 -0.83 5.25 5.36
CA GLU A 99 -1.35 4.59 6.55
C GLU A 99 -2.84 4.31 6.33
N LEU A 100 -3.16 3.17 5.72
CA LEU A 100 -4.56 2.82 5.42
C LEU A 100 -5.49 2.84 6.65
N PRO A 101 -5.06 2.40 7.86
CA PRO A 101 -5.89 2.47 9.07
C PRO A 101 -6.48 3.84 9.42
N ASN A 102 -5.90 4.93 8.91
CA ASN A 102 -6.45 6.28 9.10
C ASN A 102 -7.72 6.55 8.27
N HIS A 103 -8.03 5.69 7.29
CA HIS A 103 -9.13 5.84 6.34
C HIS A 103 -10.06 4.62 6.27
N ALA A 104 -9.52 3.42 6.45
CA ALA A 104 -10.26 2.17 6.48
C ALA A 104 -9.65 1.23 7.52
N ASP A 105 -10.48 0.46 8.23
CA ASP A 105 -10.06 -0.55 9.20
C ASP A 105 -10.64 -1.93 8.86
N GLU A 106 -10.35 -2.92 9.69
CA GLU A 106 -10.80 -4.31 9.53
C GLU A 106 -12.33 -4.52 9.44
N ASN A 107 -13.12 -3.53 9.88
CA ASN A 107 -14.59 -3.59 9.96
C ASN A 107 -15.27 -2.47 9.17
N ARG A 108 -14.53 -1.47 8.69
CA ARG A 108 -15.08 -0.28 8.04
C ARG A 108 -14.18 0.19 6.91
N TRP A 109 -14.70 0.15 5.69
CA TRP A 109 -14.06 0.65 4.47
C TRP A 109 -15.08 1.28 3.53
N SER A 110 -14.60 1.92 2.46
CA SER A 110 -15.43 2.42 1.36
C SER A 110 -15.62 1.34 0.29
N GLY A 111 -16.77 1.35 -0.40
CA GLY A 111 -17.02 0.41 -1.49
C GLY A 111 -16.02 0.55 -2.64
N HIS A 112 -15.57 1.78 -2.94
CA HIS A 112 -14.55 2.02 -3.95
C HIS A 112 -13.18 1.46 -3.55
N LEU A 113 -12.83 1.47 -2.26
CA LEU A 113 -11.61 0.82 -1.79
C LEU A 113 -11.65 -0.68 -2.10
N GLU A 114 -12.76 -1.34 -1.80
CA GLU A 114 -12.94 -2.77 -2.09
C GLU A 114 -12.88 -3.06 -3.59
N GLN A 115 -13.52 -2.23 -4.42
CA GLN A 115 -13.47 -2.34 -5.89
C GLN A 115 -12.05 -2.17 -6.45
N ILE A 116 -11.25 -1.22 -5.94
CA ILE A 116 -9.83 -1.06 -6.33
C ILE A 116 -9.06 -2.38 -6.16
N TYR A 117 -9.30 -3.09 -5.06
CA TYR A 117 -8.63 -4.36 -4.75
C TYR A 117 -9.19 -5.54 -5.55
N GLN A 118 -10.51 -5.67 -5.65
CA GLN A 118 -11.14 -6.83 -6.30
C GLN A 118 -11.15 -6.73 -7.83
N THR A 119 -11.53 -5.58 -8.40
CA THR A 119 -11.80 -5.42 -9.84
C THR A 119 -10.89 -4.40 -10.53
N GLY A 120 -10.19 -3.56 -9.78
CA GLY A 120 -9.35 -2.48 -10.32
C GLY A 120 -8.28 -2.93 -11.34
N ARG A 121 -7.82 -4.19 -11.25
CA ARG A 121 -6.82 -4.74 -12.18
C ARG A 121 -7.27 -4.65 -13.64
N THR A 122 -8.56 -4.84 -13.92
CA THR A 122 -9.17 -4.75 -15.26
C THR A 122 -9.03 -3.34 -15.86
N PHE A 123 -9.01 -2.32 -15.00
CA PHE A 123 -8.81 -0.92 -15.38
C PHE A 123 -7.34 -0.51 -15.32
N GLY A 124 -6.44 -1.46 -15.08
CA GLY A 124 -5.02 -1.16 -14.87
C GLY A 124 -4.76 -0.38 -13.57
N VAL A 125 -5.60 -0.53 -12.55
CA VAL A 125 -5.42 0.12 -11.24
C VAL A 125 -4.59 -0.77 -10.32
N GLY A 126 -3.55 -0.19 -9.73
CA GLY A 126 -2.70 -0.82 -8.71
C GLY A 126 -2.78 -0.10 -7.37
N SER A 127 -2.27 -0.75 -6.33
CA SER A 127 -2.17 -0.14 -5.00
C SER A 127 -0.85 -0.46 -4.30
N ILE A 128 -0.37 0.49 -3.52
CA ILE A 128 0.65 0.29 -2.49
C ILE A 128 0.02 0.71 -1.17
N THR A 129 -0.18 -0.23 -0.26
CA THR A 129 -0.75 0.04 1.05
C THR A 129 0.27 -0.18 2.14
N CYS A 130 0.48 0.86 2.94
CA CYS A 130 1.24 0.82 4.16
C CYS A 130 0.28 0.76 5.36
N ALA A 131 0.62 -0.06 6.34
CA ALA A 131 -0.04 -0.06 7.65
C ALA A 131 0.96 -0.48 8.73
N GLN A 132 0.73 -0.06 9.97
CA GLN A 132 1.56 -0.52 11.09
C GLN A 132 1.40 -2.01 11.37
N ARG A 133 0.17 -2.51 11.28
CA ARG A 133 -0.16 -3.89 11.63
C ARG A 133 -1.13 -4.51 10.61
N PRO A 134 -0.92 -5.78 10.23
CA PRO A 134 -1.85 -6.53 9.36
C PRO A 134 -3.26 -6.62 9.91
N VAL A 135 -3.44 -6.72 11.23
CA VAL A 135 -4.79 -6.84 11.81
C VAL A 135 -5.65 -5.60 11.60
N MET A 136 -5.04 -4.42 11.44
CA MET A 136 -5.74 -3.13 11.35
C MET A 136 -6.29 -2.82 9.95
N VAL A 137 -6.14 -3.72 8.98
CA VAL A 137 -6.61 -3.50 7.60
C VAL A 137 -7.70 -4.51 7.22
N PRO A 138 -8.56 -4.16 6.24
CA PRO A 138 -9.50 -5.11 5.65
C PRO A 138 -8.80 -6.36 5.12
N ASN A 139 -9.45 -7.53 5.23
CA ASN A 139 -8.86 -8.80 4.76
C ASN A 139 -8.46 -8.76 3.28
N PHE A 140 -9.26 -8.13 2.42
CA PHE A 140 -8.98 -8.02 0.99
C PHE A 140 -7.66 -7.29 0.70
N THR A 141 -7.18 -6.44 1.62
CA THR A 141 -5.88 -5.76 1.48
C THR A 141 -4.74 -6.77 1.41
N ILE A 142 -4.88 -7.91 2.10
CA ILE A 142 -3.88 -8.96 2.19
C ILE A 142 -4.21 -10.07 1.18
N SER A 143 -5.47 -10.51 1.11
CA SER A 143 -5.84 -11.62 0.22
C SER A 143 -5.68 -11.27 -1.26
N GLU A 144 -5.92 -10.01 -1.64
CA GLU A 144 -5.80 -9.57 -3.03
C GLU A 144 -4.40 -9.03 -3.37
N ALA A 145 -3.47 -9.00 -2.40
CA ALA A 145 -2.11 -8.50 -2.60
C ALA A 145 -1.23 -9.51 -3.35
N GLN A 146 -0.65 -9.08 -4.48
CA GLN A 146 0.34 -9.87 -5.22
C GLN A 146 1.70 -9.87 -4.52
N HIS A 147 1.98 -8.84 -3.72
CA HIS A 147 3.21 -8.66 -2.99
C HIS A 147 2.92 -8.25 -1.55
N ILE A 148 3.50 -8.97 -0.59
CA ILE A 148 3.38 -8.66 0.83
C ILE A 148 4.78 -8.50 1.39
N PHE A 149 5.04 -7.35 1.97
CA PHE A 149 6.23 -7.05 2.75
C PHE A 149 5.82 -6.86 4.20
N ILE A 150 6.58 -7.44 5.12
CA ILE A 150 6.38 -7.20 6.53
C ILE A 150 7.71 -7.14 7.25
N ALA A 151 7.95 -6.03 7.94
CA ALA A 151 9.07 -5.91 8.86
C ALA A 151 8.78 -6.69 10.15
N TYR A 152 9.75 -6.73 11.05
CA TYR A 152 9.66 -7.44 12.32
C TYR A 152 8.36 -7.16 13.10
N THR A 153 7.65 -8.24 13.48
CA THR A 153 6.52 -8.20 14.43
C THR A 153 6.56 -9.41 15.37
N GLN A 154 6.35 -9.17 16.67
CA GLN A 154 6.23 -10.24 17.67
C GLN A 154 4.79 -10.74 17.85
N LEU A 155 3.80 -9.97 17.39
CA LEU A 155 2.40 -10.21 17.74
C LEU A 155 1.84 -11.42 16.98
N GLU A 156 1.31 -12.38 17.72
CA GLU A 156 0.73 -13.60 17.16
C GLU A 156 -0.49 -13.32 16.30
N SER A 157 -1.30 -12.32 16.67
CA SER A 157 -2.49 -11.93 15.91
C SER A 157 -2.14 -11.42 14.50
N ASP A 158 -1.01 -10.73 14.34
CA ASP A 158 -0.53 -10.29 13.02
C ASP A 158 -0.14 -11.49 12.16
N ARG A 159 0.60 -12.45 12.74
CA ARG A 159 0.97 -13.70 12.04
C ARG A 159 -0.25 -14.52 11.66
N LYS A 160 -1.21 -14.70 12.58
CA LYS A 160 -2.46 -15.42 12.32
C LYS A 160 -3.29 -14.78 11.21
N LYS A 161 -3.39 -13.45 11.19
CA LYS A 161 -4.07 -12.70 10.11
C LYS A 161 -3.40 -12.94 8.76
N LEU A 162 -2.07 -12.87 8.71
CA LEU A 162 -1.32 -13.13 7.48
C LEU A 162 -1.46 -14.58 7.02
N GLU A 163 -1.28 -15.54 7.93
CA GLU A 163 -1.42 -16.97 7.63
C GLU A 163 -2.83 -17.29 7.14
N GLY A 164 -3.87 -16.75 7.79
CA GLY A 164 -5.25 -16.92 7.35
C GLY A 164 -5.54 -16.33 5.97
N ALA A 165 -4.90 -15.22 5.60
CA ALA A 165 -5.10 -14.55 4.31
C ALA A 165 -4.20 -15.09 3.18
N THR A 166 -3.05 -15.66 3.51
CA THR A 166 -2.04 -16.10 2.54
C THR A 166 -1.91 -17.63 2.42
N GLY A 167 -2.38 -18.37 3.41
CA GLY A 167 -2.19 -19.82 3.51
C GLY A 167 -0.77 -20.27 3.88
N VAL A 168 0.14 -19.33 4.18
CA VAL A 168 1.55 -19.65 4.49
C VAL A 168 1.93 -19.21 5.90
N LYS A 169 2.87 -19.94 6.51
CA LYS A 169 3.40 -19.59 7.83
C LYS A 169 4.38 -18.43 7.77
N TRP A 170 4.26 -17.52 8.73
CA TRP A 170 5.07 -16.31 8.84
C TRP A 170 6.02 -16.35 10.05
N ASP A 171 6.61 -17.51 10.35
CA ASP A 171 7.51 -17.65 11.50
C ASP A 171 8.85 -16.93 11.31
N ILE A 172 9.26 -16.66 10.06
CA ILE A 172 10.46 -15.88 9.73
C ILE A 172 10.48 -14.51 10.42
N LEU A 173 9.30 -13.95 10.72
CA LEU A 173 9.15 -12.60 11.28
C LEU A 173 9.71 -12.48 12.69
N ARG A 174 9.86 -13.59 13.41
CA ARG A 174 10.43 -13.63 14.77
C ARG A 174 11.93 -13.37 14.80
N HIS A 175 12.60 -13.51 13.66
CA HIS A 175 14.05 -13.50 13.55
C HIS A 175 14.57 -12.49 12.52
N LEU A 176 13.71 -11.60 12.02
CA LEU A 176 14.12 -10.58 11.07
C LEU A 176 15.14 -9.62 11.70
N PRO A 177 16.34 -9.47 11.11
CA PRO A 177 17.26 -8.42 11.52
C PRO A 177 16.66 -7.02 11.24
N PRO A 178 17.20 -5.96 11.85
CA PRO A 178 16.76 -4.59 11.59
C PRO A 178 16.71 -4.28 10.08
N TYR A 179 15.63 -3.62 9.66
CA TYR A 179 15.38 -3.19 8.28
C TYR A 179 15.28 -4.31 7.23
N HIS A 180 15.30 -5.57 7.65
CA HIS A 180 14.94 -6.70 6.78
C HIS A 180 13.43 -6.86 6.76
N PHE A 181 12.95 -7.47 5.69
CA PHE A 181 11.53 -7.72 5.48
C PHE A 181 11.28 -9.19 5.17
N GLY A 182 10.25 -9.75 5.76
CA GLY A 182 9.62 -10.93 5.19
C GLY A 182 8.90 -10.52 3.91
N TYR A 183 9.13 -11.26 2.84
CA TYR A 183 8.51 -11.05 1.54
C TYR A 183 7.80 -12.30 1.06
N TYR A 184 6.58 -12.11 0.57
CA TYR A 184 5.79 -13.14 -0.04
C TYR A 184 5.13 -12.61 -1.32
N SER A 185 5.02 -13.47 -2.32
CA SER A 185 4.32 -13.15 -3.55
C SER A 185 3.37 -14.26 -3.96
N GLN A 186 2.08 -13.96 -3.89
CA GLN A 186 1.03 -14.80 -4.45
C GLN A 186 1.20 -14.96 -5.97
N ARG A 187 1.59 -13.89 -6.66
CA ARG A 187 1.77 -13.88 -8.12
C ARG A 187 2.85 -14.88 -8.58
N LEU A 188 3.90 -15.04 -7.79
CA LEU A 188 4.97 -16.00 -8.06
C LEU A 188 4.66 -17.41 -7.56
N GLY A 189 3.48 -17.63 -6.95
CA GLY A 189 3.11 -18.93 -6.38
C GLY A 189 4.04 -19.35 -5.25
N MET A 190 4.58 -18.40 -4.48
CA MET A 190 5.44 -18.73 -3.35
C MET A 190 4.67 -19.57 -2.34
N THR A 191 5.32 -20.57 -1.76
CA THR A 191 4.74 -21.43 -0.71
C THR A 191 5.21 -21.06 0.69
N GLU A 192 6.22 -20.19 0.78
CA GLU A 192 6.78 -19.68 2.01
C GLU A 192 7.33 -18.25 1.77
N PRO A 193 7.33 -17.39 2.81
CA PRO A 193 7.96 -16.10 2.71
C PRO A 193 9.49 -16.21 2.78
N VAL A 194 10.19 -15.31 2.10
CA VAL A 194 11.66 -15.19 2.14
C VAL A 194 12.08 -13.93 2.89
N ILE A 195 13.29 -13.94 3.43
CA ILE A 195 13.88 -12.74 4.04
C ILE A 195 14.55 -11.91 2.96
N LEU A 196 14.17 -10.64 2.86
CA LEU A 196 14.84 -9.64 2.03
C LEU A 196 15.74 -8.75 2.88
N PRO A 197 16.95 -8.43 2.39
CA PRO A 197 17.80 -7.43 3.02
C PRO A 197 17.18 -6.03 2.90
N PRO A 198 17.71 -5.04 3.65
CA PRO A 198 17.31 -3.65 3.49
C PRO A 198 17.49 -3.24 2.02
N ILE A 199 16.51 -2.50 1.49
CA ILE A 199 16.59 -2.03 0.11
C ILE A 199 17.75 -1.04 0.01
N PRO A 200 18.67 -1.21 -0.97
CA PRO A 200 19.72 -0.23 -1.20
C PRO A 200 19.08 1.07 -1.67
N LEU A 201 19.15 2.11 -0.83
CA LEU A 201 18.81 3.46 -1.24
C LEU A 201 19.97 3.98 -2.10
N SER A 202 19.78 3.95 -3.42
CA SER A 202 20.68 4.58 -4.39
C SER A 202 20.54 6.09 -4.38
#